data_AF-A0A1V9V4B6-F1
#
_entry.id   AF-A0A1V9V4B6-F1
#
_cell.length_a   1.000
_cell.length_b   1.000
_cell.length_c   1.000
_cell.angle_alpha   90.00
_cell.angle_beta   90.00
_cell.angle_gamma   90.00
#
_symmetry.space_group_name_H-M   'P 1'
#
loop_
_entity.id
_entity.type
_entity.pdbx_description
1 polymer ?
#
loop_
_entity_poly.entity_id
_entity_poly.type
_entity_poly.pdbx_seq_one_letter_code
_entity_poly.pdbx_strand_id
1 'polypeptide(L)'
;MVNKGIVLPMKDPALPGLEITKPLHADHVVPMKQITQMDGFNRLSVENQVEVLNYKPNFSPLSETANTSRGAKTYEQWTSYKKGGVDVDPQFRSSMMERASKLEVELQEKIYSLLP
;
A
#
# COMPACT_ATOMS: atom_id res chain seq x y z
N MET A 1 9.55 -6.87 -9.22
CA MET A 1 8.78 -5.89 -10.03
C MET A 1 7.31 -6.24 -9.88
N VAL A 2 6.44 -5.23 -9.75
CA VAL A 2 5.02 -5.37 -9.39
C VAL A 2 4.20 -6.12 -10.46
N ASN A 3 4.62 -6.05 -11.71
CA ASN A 3 3.96 -6.68 -12.86
C ASN A 3 4.59 -8.02 -13.30
N LYS A 4 5.55 -8.57 -12.56
CA LYS A 4 6.23 -9.81 -12.96
C LYS A 4 5.26 -10.99 -12.88
N GLY A 5 4.96 -11.63 -14.02
CA GLY A 5 4.09 -12.80 -14.10
C GLY A 5 2.59 -12.50 -14.12
N ILE A 6 2.20 -11.22 -14.24
CA ILE A 6 0.79 -10.82 -14.37
C ILE A 6 0.32 -11.07 -15.80
N VAL A 7 -0.84 -11.73 -15.93
CA VAL A 7 -1.56 -11.93 -17.20
C VAL A 7 -2.83 -11.10 -17.14
N LEU A 8 -3.06 -10.27 -18.18
CA LEU A 8 -4.21 -9.39 -18.30
C LEU A 8 -5.09 -9.82 -19.48
N PRO A 9 -6.42 -9.64 -19.42
CA PRO A 9 -7.16 -9.05 -18.31
C PRO A 9 -7.28 -9.98 -17.10
N MET A 10 -7.46 -9.41 -15.91
CA MET A 10 -7.76 -10.16 -14.69
C MET A 10 -8.84 -9.45 -13.88
N LYS A 11 -9.57 -10.20 -13.03
CA LYS A 11 -10.51 -9.59 -12.08
C LYS A 11 -9.77 -8.72 -11.08
N ASP A 12 -10.33 -7.57 -10.73
CA ASP A 12 -9.76 -6.71 -9.69
C ASP A 12 -10.01 -7.36 -8.31
N PRO A 13 -8.95 -7.75 -7.57
CA PRO A 13 -9.11 -8.41 -6.28
C PRO A 13 -9.58 -7.45 -5.18
N ALA A 14 -9.36 -6.14 -5.34
CA ALA A 14 -9.76 -5.14 -4.35
C ALA A 14 -11.16 -4.60 -4.63
N LEU A 15 -11.57 -4.51 -5.90
CA LEU A 15 -12.85 -3.94 -6.34
C LEU A 15 -13.67 -4.97 -7.13
N PRO A 16 -14.47 -5.81 -6.45
CA PRO A 16 -15.28 -6.85 -7.10
C PRO A 16 -16.13 -6.32 -8.25
N GLY A 17 -16.17 -7.09 -9.35
CA GLY A 17 -16.92 -6.75 -10.55
C GLY A 17 -16.17 -5.86 -11.54
N LEU A 18 -15.00 -5.32 -11.19
CA LEU A 18 -14.12 -4.64 -12.13
C LEU A 18 -13.07 -5.58 -12.73
N GLU A 19 -12.60 -5.22 -13.92
CA GLU A 19 -11.48 -5.90 -14.60
C GLU A 19 -10.29 -4.96 -14.74
N ILE A 20 -9.11 -5.53 -14.54
CA ILE A 20 -7.83 -4.88 -14.75
C ILE A 20 -7.35 -5.23 -16.15
N THR A 21 -7.24 -4.22 -17.01
CA THR A 21 -6.77 -4.35 -18.40
C THR A 21 -5.43 -3.66 -18.64
N LYS A 22 -4.92 -2.92 -17.65
CA LYS A 22 -3.65 -2.17 -17.69
C LYS A 22 -2.67 -2.69 -16.63
N PRO A 23 -1.36 -2.41 -16.76
CA PRO A 23 -0.37 -2.74 -15.74
C PRO A 23 -0.75 -2.25 -14.34
N LEU A 24 -0.44 -3.05 -13.33
CA LEU A 24 -0.64 -2.73 -11.93
C LEU A 24 0.34 -1.66 -11.46
N HIS A 25 -0.10 -0.85 -10.52
CA HIS A 25 0.70 0.18 -9.85
C HIS A 25 1.33 -0.39 -8.57
N ALA A 26 2.49 0.16 -8.19
CA ALA A 26 3.11 -0.11 -6.90
C ALA A 26 2.42 0.76 -5.84
N ASP A 27 1.60 0.16 -4.99
CA ASP A 27 0.93 0.85 -3.89
C ASP A 27 1.66 0.60 -2.57
N HIS A 28 1.71 1.60 -1.70
CA HIS A 28 2.28 1.47 -0.36
C HIS A 28 1.27 0.82 0.58
N VAL A 29 1.57 -0.36 1.13
CA VAL A 29 0.66 -1.08 2.04
C VAL A 29 0.39 -0.25 3.30
N VAL A 30 1.44 0.23 3.96
CA VAL A 30 1.41 1.31 4.94
C VAL A 30 1.56 2.63 4.19
N PRO A 31 0.57 3.54 4.18
CA PRO A 31 0.63 4.77 3.39
C PRO A 31 1.84 5.65 3.75
N MET A 32 2.45 6.27 2.74
CA MET A 32 3.56 7.21 2.94
C MET A 32 3.27 8.26 4.03
N LYS A 33 2.04 8.81 4.06
CA LYS A 33 1.61 9.78 5.07
C LYS A 33 1.79 9.25 6.50
N GLN A 34 1.45 7.98 6.74
CA GLN A 34 1.61 7.35 8.05
C GLN A 34 3.08 7.11 8.37
N ILE A 35 3.88 6.66 7.39
CA ILE A 35 5.32 6.43 7.58
C ILE A 35 6.04 7.72 7.97
N THR A 36 5.72 8.85 7.32
CA THR A 36 6.33 10.15 7.64
C THR A 36 6.01 10.66 9.05
N GLN A 37 5.04 10.04 9.72
CA GLN A 37 4.60 10.35 11.09
C GLN A 37 5.08 9.32 12.11
N MET A 38 5.76 8.25 11.68
CA MET A 38 6.35 7.26 12.58
C MET A 38 7.48 7.88 13.41
N ASP A 39 7.65 7.38 14.63
CA ASP A 39 8.62 7.95 15.56
C ASP A 39 10.04 7.85 14.99
N GLY A 40 10.79 8.93 15.08
CA GLY A 40 12.15 9.03 14.56
C GLY A 40 12.29 9.27 13.05
N PHE A 41 11.23 9.14 12.23
CA PHE A 41 11.35 9.31 10.77
C PHE A 41 11.91 10.69 10.38
N ASN A 42 11.43 11.74 11.04
CA ASN A 42 11.86 13.12 10.80
C ASN A 42 13.30 13.41 11.26
N ARG A 43 13.94 12.50 12.00
CA ARG A 43 15.33 12.61 12.46
C ARG A 43 16.31 11.91 11.53
N LEU A 44 15.82 11.13 10.56
CA LEU A 44 16.64 10.46 9.55
C LEU A 44 17.24 11.47 8.57
N SER A 45 18.40 11.13 7.97
CA SER A 45 18.89 11.85 6.80
C SER A 45 17.93 11.68 5.62
N VAL A 46 18.03 12.55 4.62
CA VAL A 46 17.17 12.47 3.42
C VAL A 46 17.34 11.11 2.71
N GLU A 47 18.56 10.60 2.65
CA GLU A 47 18.87 9.28 2.07
C GLU A 47 18.16 8.15 2.83
N ASN A 48 18.22 8.17 4.17
CA ASN A 48 17.56 7.17 5.01
C ASN A 48 16.03 7.29 4.96
N GLN A 49 15.47 8.50 4.85
CA GLN A 49 14.04 8.69 4.62
C GLN A 49 13.61 8.06 3.30
N VAL A 50 14.36 8.32 2.21
CA VAL A 50 14.10 7.71 0.89
C VAL A 50 14.22 6.19 0.95
N GLU A 51 15.16 5.65 1.71
CA GLU A 51 15.31 4.20 1.90
C GLU A 51 14.10 3.59 2.60
N VAL A 52 13.61 4.20 3.68
CA VAL A 52 12.41 3.74 4.40
C VAL A 52 11.16 3.85 3.52
N LEU A 53 10.98 4.95 2.79
CA LEU A 53 9.84 5.14 1.89
C LEU A 53 9.85 4.16 0.69
N ASN A 54 11.03 3.67 0.30
CA ASN A 54 11.21 2.67 -0.76
C ASN A 54 11.41 1.24 -0.21
N TYR A 55 11.01 0.98 1.04
CA TYR A 55 11.11 -0.35 1.62
C TYR A 55 10.28 -1.36 0.82
N LYS A 56 10.98 -2.24 0.06
CA LYS A 56 10.37 -3.14 -0.93
C LYS A 56 9.19 -3.97 -0.39
N PRO A 57 9.24 -4.53 0.83
CA PRO A 57 8.11 -5.28 1.40
C PRO A 57 6.83 -4.47 1.57
N ASN A 58 6.95 -3.13 1.68
CA ASN A 58 5.81 -2.23 1.82
C ASN A 58 5.11 -1.92 0.48
N PHE A 59 5.49 -2.55 -0.63
CA PHE A 59 4.75 -2.41 -1.90
C PHE A 59 3.82 -3.59 -2.18
N SER A 60 2.63 -3.29 -2.68
CA SER A 60 1.67 -4.27 -3.19
C SER A 60 1.12 -3.86 -4.55
N PRO A 61 0.87 -4.80 -5.47
CA PRO A 61 0.13 -4.50 -6.69
C PRO A 61 -1.29 -4.02 -6.38
N LEU A 62 -1.70 -2.93 -7.04
CA LEU A 62 -3.11 -2.51 -7.16
C LEU A 62 -3.42 -2.05 -8.57
N SER A 63 -4.69 -2.12 -8.98
CA SER A 63 -5.14 -1.47 -10.21
C SER A 63 -5.02 0.05 -10.08
N GLU A 64 -4.90 0.75 -11.21
CA GLU A 64 -4.91 2.22 -11.26
C GLU A 64 -6.15 2.80 -10.53
N THR A 65 -7.31 2.19 -10.75
CA THR A 65 -8.59 2.56 -10.12
C THR A 65 -8.56 2.37 -8.61
N ALA A 66 -8.16 1.18 -8.13
CA ALA A 66 -8.06 0.86 -6.71
C ALA A 66 -7.05 1.79 -6.01
N ASN A 67 -5.86 1.94 -6.58
CA ASN A 67 -4.80 2.80 -6.06
C ASN A 67 -5.25 4.26 -5.92
N THR A 68 -5.89 4.81 -6.96
CA THR A 68 -6.40 6.19 -6.95
C THR A 68 -7.57 6.36 -5.96
N SER A 69 -8.47 5.38 -5.89
CA SER A 69 -9.62 5.36 -4.97
C SER A 69 -9.18 5.36 -3.49
N ARG A 70 -8.16 4.55 -3.18
CA ARG A 70 -7.57 4.47 -1.85
C ARG A 70 -6.91 5.80 -1.47
N GLY A 71 -5.99 6.28 -2.30
CA GLY A 71 -5.16 7.44 -2.00
C GLY A 71 -4.35 7.22 -0.70
N ALA A 72 -4.27 8.23 0.16
CA ALA A 72 -3.50 8.14 1.41
C ALA A 72 -4.21 7.41 2.57
N LYS A 73 -5.35 6.75 2.31
CA LYS A 73 -6.12 6.04 3.35
C LYS A 73 -5.45 4.72 3.74
N THR A 74 -5.54 4.34 5.01
CA THR A 74 -5.26 2.96 5.44
C THR A 74 -6.28 1.99 4.84
N TYR A 75 -5.99 0.69 4.82
CA TYR A 75 -7.00 -0.31 4.43
C TYR A 75 -8.18 -0.35 5.38
N GLU A 76 -8.00 0.04 6.64
CA GLU A 76 -9.11 0.23 7.59
C GLU A 76 -10.01 1.42 7.19
N GLN A 77 -9.44 2.53 6.71
CA GLN A 77 -10.20 3.70 6.28
C GLN A 77 -10.83 3.55 4.88
N TRP A 78 -10.22 2.75 4.00
CA TRP A 78 -10.68 2.58 2.64
C TRP A 78 -11.69 1.43 2.53
N THR A 79 -12.97 1.77 2.69
CA THR A 79 -14.08 0.81 2.68
C THR A 79 -14.75 0.63 1.33
N SER A 80 -14.71 1.65 0.45
CA SER A 80 -15.36 1.60 -0.87
C SER A 80 -14.72 2.52 -1.91
N TYR A 81 -14.84 2.12 -3.17
CA TYR A 81 -14.66 2.99 -4.33
C TYR A 81 -15.95 3.75 -4.63
N LYS A 82 -16.10 4.91 -3.97
CA LYS A 82 -17.31 5.73 -4.01
C LYS A 82 -17.77 6.10 -5.42
N LYS A 83 -16.86 6.46 -6.34
CA LYS A 83 -17.22 6.86 -7.71
C LYS A 83 -17.80 5.71 -8.53
N GLY A 84 -17.40 4.47 -8.25
CA GLY A 84 -17.95 3.28 -8.92
C GLY A 84 -19.08 2.60 -8.16
N GLY A 85 -19.39 3.02 -6.92
CA GLY A 85 -20.38 2.35 -6.08
C GLY A 85 -20.01 0.92 -5.70
N VAL A 86 -18.71 0.61 -5.62
CA VAL A 86 -18.19 -0.73 -5.32
C VAL A 86 -17.54 -0.72 -3.95
N ASP A 87 -17.99 -1.60 -3.06
CA ASP A 87 -17.31 -1.84 -1.78
C ASP A 87 -16.01 -2.60 -1.99
N VAL A 88 -15.00 -2.30 -1.18
CA VAL A 88 -13.73 -3.03 -1.23
C VAL A 88 -13.97 -4.46 -0.76
N ASP A 89 -13.42 -5.43 -1.47
CA ASP A 89 -13.56 -6.84 -1.10
C ASP A 89 -13.13 -7.07 0.35
N PRO A 90 -13.98 -7.66 1.22
CA PRO A 90 -13.69 -7.77 2.64
C PRO A 90 -12.52 -8.72 2.94
N GLN A 91 -12.31 -9.77 2.14
CA GLN A 91 -11.20 -10.71 2.34
C GLN A 91 -9.88 -10.08 1.94
N PHE A 92 -9.86 -9.41 0.78
CA PHE A 92 -8.73 -8.59 0.35
C PHE A 92 -8.39 -7.56 1.42
N ARG A 93 -9.36 -6.75 1.85
CA ARG A 93 -9.18 -5.69 2.82
C ARG A 93 -8.64 -6.22 4.15
N SER A 94 -9.21 -7.32 4.67
CA SER A 94 -8.74 -7.95 5.90
C SER A 94 -7.29 -8.45 5.79
N SER A 95 -6.93 -9.11 4.69
CA SER A 95 -5.55 -9.59 4.49
C SER A 95 -4.54 -8.42 4.41
N MET A 96 -4.95 -7.31 3.78
CA MET A 96 -4.11 -6.13 3.67
C MET A 96 -3.98 -5.37 5.00
N MET A 97 -5.02 -5.38 5.85
CA MET A 97 -4.93 -4.85 7.21
C MET A 97 -3.96 -5.66 8.08
N GLU A 98 -3.99 -7.00 8.00
CA GLU A 98 -3.04 -7.85 8.72
C GLU A 98 -1.60 -7.61 8.22
N ARG A 99 -1.41 -7.51 6.90
CA ARG A 99 -0.11 -7.20 6.31
C ARG A 99 0.39 -5.81 6.71
N ALA A 100 -0.49 -4.80 6.72
CA ALA A 100 -0.15 -3.45 7.16
C ALA A 100 0.33 -3.43 8.61
N SER A 101 -0.36 -4.12 9.52
CA SER A 101 0.05 -4.23 10.93
C SER A 101 1.46 -4.80 11.10
N LYS A 102 1.81 -5.86 10.36
CA LYS A 102 3.17 -6.43 10.38
C LYS A 102 4.21 -5.45 9.82
N LEU A 103 3.90 -4.81 8.69
CA LEU A 103 4.79 -3.85 8.04
C LEU A 103 4.99 -2.58 8.86
N GLU A 104 4.01 -2.14 9.65
CA GLU A 104 4.17 -1.00 10.55
C GLU A 104 5.27 -1.26 11.57
N VAL A 105 5.33 -2.47 12.13
CA VAL A 105 6.40 -2.89 13.05
C VAL A 105 7.75 -2.91 12.32
N GLU A 106 7.83 -3.58 11.17
CA GLU A 106 9.07 -3.67 10.37
C GLU A 106 9.61 -2.30 9.95
N LEU A 107 8.72 -1.38 9.54
CA LEU A 107 9.10 -0.02 9.17
C LEU A 107 9.59 0.79 10.37
N GLN A 108 8.93 0.64 11.53
CA GLN A 108 9.36 1.32 12.75
C GLN A 108 10.73 0.82 13.22
N GLU A 109 10.96 -0.49 13.20
CA GLU A 109 12.27 -1.09 13.49
C GLU A 109 13.33 -0.62 12.50
N LYS A 110 12.99 -0.55 11.21
CA LYS A 110 13.87 -0.01 10.19
C LYS A 110 14.25 1.44 10.46
N ILE A 111 13.28 2.30 10.81
CA ILE A 111 13.55 3.69 11.17
C ILE A 111 14.53 3.76 12.36
N TYR A 112 14.28 3.00 13.42
CA TYR A 112 15.17 2.98 14.59
C TYR A 112 16.58 2.48 14.26
N SER A 113 16.72 1.51 13.37
CA SER A 113 18.02 1.00 12.93
C SER A 113 18.86 2.03 12.14
N LEU A 114 18.21 3.08 11.62
CA LEU A 114 18.82 4.12 10.80
C LEU A 114 18.98 5.46 11.54
N LEU A 115 18.58 5.52 12.82
CA LEU A 115 18.82 6.69 13.67
C LEU A 115 20.32 6.79 14.02
N PRO A 116 20.85 8.02 14.13
CA PRO A 116 22.23 8.26 14.55
C PRO A 116 22.47 7.94 16.02
#